data_AF-A0A420DM25-F1
#
_entry.id   AF-A0A420DM25-F1
#
_cell.length_a   1.000
_cell.length_b   1.000
_cell.length_c   1.000
_cell.angle_alpha   90.00
_cell.angle_beta   90.00
_cell.angle_gamma   90.00
#
_symmetry.space_group_name_H-M   'P 1'
#
loop_
_entity.id
_entity.type
_entity.pdbx_description
1 polymer ?
#
loop_
_entity_poly.entity_id
_entity_poly.type
_entity_poly.pdbx_seq_one_letter_code
_entity_poly.pdbx_strand_id
1 'polypeptide(L)'
;MNFTTIILTILLLSVSTKEYRIINNAKDRLEIKLKNSLNSKQIIDTIKPNNDFYLLIRGNENYDIILTTIKKEDYEEAKQIKTTQLLDKTIFPSQLNLTESCYTVKTPIKTIKTCLEDDDELISVSYRGFIKKLNSCVIYENWFESTVSNLLINLEDGSTSYISGYELIFSPNLKFIYSYANDGIDFDGISLYQMIDKKAHPILITDYDIEEKYKFDFSSFGKVYWVSDSSFYASNDKAYYKFKIQDKQITYRNEYKENIIHSENNKFIIKVDKLKDGTIRYTSWNKPNTTKDRPSLVLYNGEVEQQTKYGSGFDYRFDNGEYLYVIENNIETTSAKRLMLRLYKNSDEILYTSLTGLNKKK
;
A
#
# COMPACT_ATOMS: atom_id res chain seq x y z
N MET A 1 -43.42 -3.10 13.32
CA MET A 1 -42.10 -3.48 13.86
C MET A 1 -41.08 -2.70 13.05
N ASN A 2 -40.67 -1.54 13.57
CA ASN A 2 -40.10 -0.43 12.78
C ASN A 2 -38.57 -0.49 12.73
N PHE A 3 -38.03 -0.22 11.54
CA PHE A 3 -36.62 -0.20 11.15
C PHE A 3 -35.75 0.88 11.82
N THR A 4 -36.25 1.54 12.87
CA THR A 4 -35.56 2.64 13.56
C THR A 4 -34.47 2.18 14.54
N THR A 5 -34.35 0.89 14.83
CA THR A 5 -33.41 0.39 15.85
C THR A 5 -31.99 0.10 15.33
N ILE A 6 -31.75 0.07 14.02
CA ILE A 6 -30.43 -0.31 13.45
C ILE A 6 -29.49 0.90 13.26
N ILE A 7 -30.00 2.12 13.21
CA ILE A 7 -29.17 3.32 12.96
C ILE A 7 -28.49 3.85 14.23
N LEU A 8 -28.94 3.46 15.42
CA LEU A 8 -28.43 4.02 16.67
C LEU A 8 -27.12 3.36 17.16
N THR A 9 -26.72 2.20 16.62
CA THR A 9 -25.52 1.48 17.09
C THR A 9 -24.23 1.89 16.39
N ILE A 10 -24.29 2.68 15.31
CA ILE A 10 -23.10 3.10 14.55
C ILE A 10 -22.56 4.48 15.02
N LEU A 11 -23.26 5.17 15.91
CA LEU A 11 -23.00 6.57 16.27
C LEU A 11 -22.39 6.81 17.66
N LEU A 12 -21.98 5.77 18.39
CA LEU A 12 -21.42 5.89 19.74
C LEU A 12 -20.07 5.17 19.88
N LEU A 13 -19.07 5.54 19.09
CA LEU A 13 -17.66 5.36 19.46
C LEU A 13 -16.84 6.53 18.92
N SER A 14 -17.06 7.70 19.50
CA SER A 14 -16.07 8.77 19.47
C SER A 14 -15.77 9.24 20.90
N VAL A 15 -14.46 9.29 21.16
CA VAL A 15 -13.74 9.98 22.24
C VAL A 15 -13.54 9.23 23.56
N SER A 16 -12.29 8.80 23.80
CA SER A 16 -11.49 9.34 24.91
C SER A 16 -10.01 9.01 24.72
N THR A 17 -9.18 10.05 24.59
CA THR A 17 -7.74 9.98 24.78
C THR A 17 -7.42 9.79 26.26
N LYS A 18 -6.65 8.76 26.61
CA LYS A 18 -5.68 8.79 27.71
C LYS A 18 -4.70 7.63 27.64
N GLU A 19 -3.49 7.97 28.02
CA GLU A 19 -2.23 7.23 28.08
C GLU A 19 -2.24 5.83 28.73
N TYR A 20 -1.29 5.02 28.23
CA TYR A 20 -0.50 3.98 28.91
C TYR A 20 -1.22 2.78 29.58
N ARG A 21 -1.02 1.58 29.01
CA ARG A 21 -0.21 0.46 29.59
C ARG A 21 -0.56 -0.88 28.93
N ILE A 22 0.50 -1.58 28.52
CA ILE A 22 0.53 -3.01 28.20
C ILE A 22 0.07 -3.80 29.43
N ILE A 23 -1.06 -4.53 29.33
CA ILE A 23 -1.30 -5.76 30.10
C ILE A 23 -2.17 -6.69 29.23
N ASN A 24 -1.55 -7.72 28.67
CA ASN A 24 -2.22 -8.93 28.21
C ASN A 24 -2.92 -9.59 29.40
N ASN A 25 -4.21 -9.94 29.27
CA ASN A 25 -4.75 -11.05 30.04
C ASN A 25 -5.88 -11.76 29.28
N ALA A 26 -5.64 -13.05 29.10
CA ALA A 26 -6.43 -14.01 28.34
C ALA A 26 -7.56 -14.66 29.16
N LYS A 27 -8.60 -15.13 28.45
CA LYS A 27 -9.42 -16.37 28.64
C LYS A 27 -10.68 -16.22 27.78
N ASP A 28 -11.09 -17.14 26.90
CA ASP A 28 -11.08 -18.61 26.82
C ASP A 28 -11.06 -18.98 25.31
N ARG A 29 -10.70 -20.15 24.76
CA ARG A 29 -10.23 -21.48 25.20
C ARG A 29 -9.79 -22.22 23.93
N LEU A 30 -8.57 -22.76 23.90
CA LEU A 30 -8.22 -24.08 23.35
C LEU A 30 -6.75 -24.35 23.66
N GLU A 31 -6.51 -25.20 24.67
CA GLU A 31 -5.20 -25.75 24.97
C GLU A 31 -4.77 -26.69 23.85
N ILE A 32 -3.64 -26.40 23.21
CA ILE A 32 -2.74 -27.45 22.70
C ILE A 32 -1.34 -27.11 23.19
N LYS A 33 -0.85 -27.91 24.15
CA LYS A 33 0.56 -27.98 24.50
C LYS A 33 1.34 -28.56 23.31
N LEU A 34 2.36 -27.86 22.85
CA LEU A 34 3.47 -28.49 22.13
C LEU A 34 4.80 -27.91 22.65
N LYS A 35 5.63 -28.84 23.13
CA LYS A 35 7.00 -28.62 23.62
C LYS A 35 7.91 -28.25 22.44
N ASN A 36 8.87 -27.37 22.71
CA ASN A 36 10.06 -27.04 21.91
C ASN A 36 10.60 -28.22 21.06
N SER A 37 10.84 -27.98 19.77
CA SER A 37 12.19 -28.01 19.17
C SER A 37 12.14 -27.85 17.64
N LEU A 38 13.03 -26.98 17.13
CA LEU A 38 13.68 -27.01 15.80
C LEU A 38 12.81 -26.84 14.53
N ASN A 39 13.10 -25.74 13.83
CA ASN A 39 12.84 -25.43 12.42
C ASN A 39 12.15 -26.52 11.60
N SER A 40 10.84 -26.38 11.47
CA SER A 40 10.09 -26.93 10.36
C SER A 40 9.15 -25.84 9.88
N LYS A 41 9.28 -25.42 8.60
CA LYS A 41 8.24 -24.66 7.88
C LYS A 41 6.92 -25.36 8.17
N GLN A 42 6.07 -24.76 9.00
CA GLN A 42 4.72 -25.28 9.21
C GLN A 42 4.05 -25.32 7.84
N ILE A 43 3.46 -26.47 7.50
CA ILE A 43 2.71 -26.62 6.26
C ILE A 43 1.44 -25.79 6.44
N ILE A 44 1.46 -24.54 5.97
CA ILE A 44 0.28 -23.68 5.91
C ILE A 44 -0.58 -24.18 4.75
N ASP A 45 -1.84 -24.54 5.03
CA ASP A 45 -2.84 -24.84 4.01
C ASP A 45 -3.15 -23.54 3.22
N THR A 46 -2.32 -23.24 2.23
CA THR A 46 -2.45 -22.01 1.44
C THR A 46 -3.73 -22.02 0.62
N ILE A 47 -4.45 -20.89 0.59
CA ILE A 47 -5.59 -20.73 -0.30
C ILE A 47 -5.11 -20.82 -1.76
N LYS A 48 -5.72 -21.69 -2.57
CA LYS A 48 -5.49 -21.71 -4.01
C LYS A 48 -6.24 -20.55 -4.66
N PRO A 49 -5.55 -19.65 -5.38
CA PRO A 49 -6.21 -18.57 -6.10
C PRO A 49 -7.08 -19.15 -7.23
N ASN A 50 -8.38 -18.85 -7.21
CA ASN A 50 -9.25 -18.98 -8.39
C ASN A 50 -9.11 -17.70 -9.25
N ASN A 51 -9.72 -17.68 -10.45
CA ASN A 51 -9.67 -16.50 -11.35
C ASN A 51 -10.14 -15.18 -10.70
N ASP A 52 -10.97 -15.25 -9.65
CA ASP A 52 -11.51 -14.10 -8.92
C ASP A 52 -10.98 -14.00 -7.48
N PHE A 53 -9.72 -14.37 -7.24
CA PHE A 53 -9.13 -14.27 -5.90
C PHE A 53 -9.10 -12.81 -5.43
N TYR A 54 -9.55 -12.59 -4.20
CA TYR A 54 -9.56 -11.30 -3.52
C TYR A 54 -9.14 -11.50 -2.06
N LEU A 55 -8.11 -10.76 -1.62
CA LEU A 55 -7.66 -10.73 -0.23
C LEU A 55 -7.45 -9.29 0.23
N LEU A 56 -8.12 -8.91 1.32
CA LEU A 56 -7.94 -7.63 1.98
C LEU A 56 -7.01 -7.79 3.20
N ILE A 57 -5.83 -7.21 3.10
CA ILE A 57 -4.86 -7.14 4.18
C ILE A 57 -5.04 -5.79 4.86
N ARG A 58 -5.38 -5.83 6.16
CA ARG A 58 -5.40 -4.62 6.99
C ARG A 58 -3.96 -4.24 7.32
N GLY A 59 -3.44 -3.22 6.64
CA GLY A 59 -2.11 -2.66 6.89
C GLY A 59 -2.10 -1.79 8.16
N ASN A 60 -1.18 -0.83 8.22
CA ASN A 60 -1.15 0.15 9.31
C ASN A 60 -2.43 1.03 9.35
N GLU A 61 -2.47 1.99 10.28
CA GLU A 61 -3.59 2.95 10.43
C GLU A 61 -3.97 3.65 9.12
N ASN A 62 -3.00 3.82 8.22
CA ASN A 62 -3.09 4.69 7.05
C ASN A 62 -3.38 3.94 5.75
N TYR A 63 -3.05 2.64 5.64
CA TYR A 63 -3.23 1.89 4.38
C TYR A 63 -3.80 0.49 4.59
N ASP A 64 -4.59 0.07 3.60
CA ASP A 64 -4.98 -1.31 3.38
C ASP A 64 -4.29 -1.79 2.10
N ILE A 65 -4.12 -3.09 1.98
CA ILE A 65 -3.57 -3.71 0.77
C ILE A 65 -4.63 -4.66 0.24
N ILE A 66 -4.99 -4.47 -1.02
CA ILE A 66 -5.91 -5.33 -1.74
C ILE A 66 -5.08 -6.16 -2.70
N LEU A 67 -5.21 -7.47 -2.57
CA LEU A 67 -4.55 -8.44 -3.42
C LEU A 67 -5.59 -9.15 -4.30
N THR A 68 -5.44 -9.03 -5.62
CA THR A 68 -6.30 -9.72 -6.59
C THR A 68 -5.48 -10.51 -7.59
N THR A 69 -6.06 -11.57 -8.16
CA THR A 69 -5.46 -12.25 -9.31
C THR A 69 -5.49 -11.38 -10.56
N ILE A 70 -4.47 -11.53 -11.40
CA ILE A 70 -4.40 -10.93 -12.74
C ILE A 70 -4.03 -11.97 -13.78
N LYS A 71 -4.16 -11.61 -15.05
CA LYS A 71 -3.71 -12.45 -16.14
C LYS A 71 -2.20 -12.40 -16.28
N LYS A 72 -1.62 -13.48 -16.81
CA LYS A 72 -0.18 -13.57 -17.08
C LYS A 72 0.28 -12.48 -18.05
N GLU A 73 -0.54 -12.17 -19.06
CA GLU A 73 -0.20 -11.19 -20.09
C GLU A 73 0.03 -9.80 -19.50
N ASP A 74 -0.81 -9.40 -18.54
CA ASP A 74 -0.69 -8.12 -17.83
C ASP A 74 0.63 -8.02 -17.03
N TYR A 75 1.05 -9.14 -16.42
CA TYR A 75 2.32 -9.24 -15.70
C TYR A 75 3.52 -9.14 -16.63
N GLU A 76 3.49 -9.85 -17.76
CA GLU A 76 4.57 -9.80 -18.75
C GLU A 76 4.69 -8.43 -19.40
N GLU A 77 3.57 -7.73 -19.65
CA GLU A 77 3.59 -6.33 -20.09
C GLU A 77 4.23 -5.43 -19.04
N ALA A 78 3.83 -5.55 -17.77
CA ALA A 78 4.39 -4.77 -16.66
C ALA A 78 5.91 -4.97 -16.50
N LYS A 79 6.41 -6.18 -16.75
CA LYS A 79 7.85 -6.49 -16.75
C LYS A 79 8.63 -5.75 -17.82
N GLN A 80 8.01 -5.42 -18.95
CA GLN A 80 8.61 -4.60 -20.01
C GLN A 80 8.59 -3.10 -19.69
N ILE A 81 7.72 -2.67 -18.77
CA ILE A 81 7.74 -1.30 -18.26
C ILE A 81 9.08 -1.13 -17.54
N LYS A 82 9.93 -0.25 -18.07
CA LYS A 82 11.22 0.10 -17.47
C LYS A 82 10.96 0.84 -16.15
N THR A 83 10.67 0.07 -15.10
CA THR A 83 10.72 0.54 -13.72
C THR A 83 12.17 0.93 -13.48
N THR A 84 12.40 2.23 -13.42
CA THR A 84 13.75 2.75 -13.26
C THR A 84 14.25 2.21 -11.92
N GLN A 85 15.25 1.33 -11.93
CA GLN A 85 15.98 1.05 -10.70
C GLN A 85 16.58 2.40 -10.29
N LEU A 86 15.97 3.02 -9.28
CA LEU A 86 16.27 4.41 -8.88
C LEU A 86 17.60 4.53 -8.14
N LEU A 87 18.27 3.38 -7.91
CA LEU A 87 19.59 3.29 -7.31
C LEU A 87 20.65 3.63 -8.36
N ASP A 88 21.20 4.83 -8.27
CA ASP A 88 22.40 5.23 -8.97
C ASP A 88 23.63 4.64 -8.26
N LYS A 89 24.29 3.67 -8.91
CA LYS A 89 25.48 3.00 -8.38
C LYS A 89 26.79 3.73 -8.73
N THR A 90 26.74 4.83 -9.47
CA THR A 90 27.94 5.56 -9.92
C THR A 90 28.46 6.58 -8.90
N ILE A 91 27.59 6.98 -7.96
CA ILE A 91 27.96 7.85 -6.84
C ILE A 91 28.33 6.93 -5.68
N PHE A 92 29.52 7.07 -5.10
CA PHE A 92 29.96 6.23 -3.98
C PHE A 92 30.10 7.09 -2.71
N PRO A 93 29.75 6.57 -1.52
CA PRO A 93 30.13 7.21 -0.26
C PRO A 93 31.65 7.31 -0.19
N SER A 94 32.15 8.41 0.40
CA SER A 94 33.57 8.75 0.38
C SER A 94 34.42 7.87 1.29
N GLN A 95 33.83 7.33 2.38
CA GLN A 95 34.45 6.33 3.25
C GLN A 95 33.37 5.42 3.87
N LEU A 96 33.63 4.12 3.95
CA LEU A 96 32.87 3.15 4.74
C LEU A 96 33.86 2.43 5.65
N ASN A 97 33.86 2.78 6.93
CA ASN A 97 34.76 2.17 7.92
C ASN A 97 33.96 1.20 8.79
N LEU A 98 34.35 -0.07 8.78
CA LEU A 98 33.75 -1.12 9.60
C LEU A 98 34.65 -1.41 10.81
N THR A 99 34.03 -1.58 11.97
CA THR A 99 34.60 -2.18 13.18
C THR A 99 33.72 -3.38 13.57
N GLU A 100 34.13 -4.18 14.54
CA GLU A 100 33.35 -5.36 14.99
C GLU A 100 31.91 -5.03 15.40
N SER A 101 31.63 -3.83 15.94
CA SER A 101 30.31 -3.44 16.47
C SER A 101 29.72 -2.13 15.93
N CYS A 102 30.45 -1.44 15.04
CA CYS A 102 29.99 -0.19 14.44
C CYS A 102 30.46 -0.07 13.01
N TYR A 103 29.75 0.72 12.21
CA TYR A 103 30.30 1.26 10.98
C TYR A 103 30.02 2.74 10.83
N THR A 104 30.86 3.40 10.04
CA THR A 104 30.73 4.81 9.72
C THR A 104 30.58 5.00 8.23
N VAL A 105 29.50 5.66 7.82
CA VAL A 105 29.28 6.10 6.45
C VAL A 105 29.65 7.57 6.37
N LYS A 106 30.72 7.87 5.62
CA LYS A 106 31.08 9.24 5.29
C LYS A 106 30.60 9.58 3.90
N THR A 107 29.93 10.71 3.80
CA THR A 107 29.53 11.33 2.55
C THR A 107 30.12 12.74 2.48
N PRO A 108 30.04 13.45 1.33
CA PRO A 108 30.47 14.84 1.26
C PRO A 108 29.72 15.78 2.21
N ILE A 109 28.53 15.38 2.69
CA ILE A 109 27.62 16.23 3.48
C ILE A 109 27.60 15.82 4.95
N LYS A 110 27.68 14.52 5.26
CA LYS A 110 27.57 14.02 6.64
C LYS A 110 28.39 12.75 6.87
N THR A 111 28.82 12.60 8.12
CA THR A 111 29.34 11.35 8.67
C THR A 111 28.28 10.76 9.58
N ILE A 112 27.90 9.51 9.35
CA ILE A 112 26.94 8.77 10.18
C ILE A 112 27.66 7.59 10.79
N LYS A 113 27.64 7.50 12.11
CA LYS A 113 28.14 6.34 12.85
C LYS A 113 26.92 5.56 13.34
N THR A 114 26.83 4.31 12.92
CA THR A 114 25.86 3.35 13.43
C THR A 114 26.63 2.39 14.32
N CYS A 115 26.22 2.29 15.57
CA CYS A 115 26.79 1.40 16.58
C CYS A 115 25.68 0.58 17.20
N LEU A 116 26.00 -0.67 17.53
CA LEU A 116 25.05 -1.58 18.15
C LEU A 116 24.98 -1.44 19.68
N GLU A 117 23.84 -1.88 20.21
CA GLU A 117 23.65 -2.33 21.59
C GLU A 117 23.63 -3.88 21.54
N ASP A 118 24.32 -4.58 22.44
CA ASP A 118 24.39 -6.06 22.61
C ASP A 118 25.29 -6.90 21.64
N ASP A 119 25.20 -8.24 21.74
CA ASP A 119 26.08 -9.30 21.18
C ASP A 119 25.94 -9.52 19.65
N ASP A 120 25.25 -8.65 18.92
CA ASP A 120 25.05 -8.77 17.48
C ASP A 120 26.37 -8.50 16.71
N GLU A 121 26.79 -9.43 15.84
CA GLU A 121 27.99 -9.26 15.01
C GLU A 121 27.65 -8.75 13.60
N LEU A 122 28.25 -7.64 13.18
CA LEU A 122 28.12 -7.13 11.81
C LEU A 122 29.09 -7.86 10.87
N ILE A 123 28.58 -8.77 10.05
CA ILE A 123 29.41 -9.58 9.14
C ILE A 123 29.96 -8.73 8.00
N SER A 124 29.10 -7.93 7.35
CA SER A 124 29.54 -7.08 6.22
C SER A 124 28.58 -5.93 5.95
N VAL A 125 29.14 -4.86 5.36
CA VAL A 125 28.39 -3.72 4.85
C VAL A 125 28.74 -3.49 3.40
N SER A 126 27.75 -3.14 2.59
CA SER A 126 27.99 -2.81 1.18
C SER A 126 27.07 -1.70 0.71
N TYR A 127 27.64 -0.78 -0.05
CA TYR A 127 26.87 0.28 -0.68
C TYR A 127 25.99 -0.29 -1.81
N ARG A 128 24.69 0.03 -1.80
CA ARG A 128 23.73 -0.45 -2.80
C ARG A 128 23.40 0.59 -3.87
N GLY A 129 23.40 1.87 -3.53
CA GLY A 129 23.14 2.95 -4.48
C GLY A 129 22.67 4.24 -3.84
N PHE A 130 22.54 5.27 -4.67
CA PHE A 130 22.12 6.62 -4.31
C PHE A 130 20.83 6.97 -5.02
N ILE A 131 19.93 7.60 -4.28
CA ILE A 131 18.62 8.03 -4.75
C ILE A 131 18.63 9.55 -4.79
N LYS A 132 18.97 10.11 -5.96
CA LYS A 132 19.11 11.56 -6.15
C LYS A 132 17.90 12.37 -5.71
N LYS A 133 16.69 11.90 -6.04
CA LYS A 133 15.43 12.60 -5.71
C LYS A 133 15.17 12.68 -4.19
N LEU A 134 15.64 11.70 -3.42
CA LEU A 134 15.56 11.70 -1.96
C LEU A 134 16.82 12.27 -1.31
N ASN A 135 17.85 12.57 -2.11
CA ASN A 135 19.21 12.82 -1.64
C ASN A 135 19.64 11.81 -0.58
N SER A 136 19.44 10.51 -0.85
CA SER A 136 19.62 9.44 0.12
C SER A 136 20.53 8.34 -0.40
N CYS A 137 21.36 7.75 0.45
CA CYS A 137 22.12 6.54 0.12
C CYS A 137 21.51 5.29 0.77
N VAL A 138 21.74 4.15 0.14
CA VAL A 138 21.31 2.84 0.65
C VAL A 138 22.54 2.02 0.96
N ILE A 139 22.64 1.58 2.21
CA ILE A 139 23.62 0.61 2.68
C ILE A 139 22.91 -0.69 2.94
N TYR A 140 23.48 -1.79 2.45
CA TYR A 140 23.07 -3.12 2.82
C TYR A 140 23.95 -3.62 3.95
N GLU A 141 23.32 -4.08 5.01
CA GLU A 141 23.97 -4.64 6.19
C GLU A 141 23.65 -6.14 6.25
N ASN A 142 24.69 -6.94 6.47
CA ASN A 142 24.57 -8.36 6.72
C ASN A 142 24.97 -8.62 8.17
N TRP A 143 23.99 -8.98 9.01
CA TRP A 143 24.18 -9.21 10.44
C TRP A 143 24.23 -10.71 10.73
N PHE A 144 24.96 -11.08 11.77
CA PHE A 144 24.95 -12.43 12.35
C PHE A 144 23.69 -12.56 13.21
N GLU A 145 22.96 -13.67 13.08
CA GLU A 145 21.71 -13.97 13.81
C GLU A 145 20.51 -13.02 13.60
N SER A 146 20.65 -11.93 12.85
CA SER A 146 19.51 -11.10 12.41
C SER A 146 19.45 -10.96 10.89
N THR A 147 18.23 -10.79 10.39
CA THR A 147 17.97 -10.70 8.95
C THR A 147 18.57 -9.47 8.31
N VAL A 148 18.87 -9.64 7.03
CA VAL A 148 19.35 -8.64 6.10
C VAL A 148 18.51 -7.34 6.13
N SER A 149 19.19 -6.23 6.36
CA SER A 149 18.57 -4.91 6.41
C SER A 149 19.20 -3.98 5.39
N ASN A 150 18.36 -3.16 4.78
CA ASN A 150 18.81 -1.99 4.05
C ASN A 150 18.65 -0.77 4.97
N LEU A 151 19.76 -0.11 5.27
CA LEU A 151 19.75 1.20 5.89
C LEU A 151 19.63 2.28 4.80
N LEU A 152 18.47 2.92 4.75
CA LEU A 152 18.25 4.14 3.98
C LEU A 152 18.72 5.33 4.81
N ILE A 153 19.58 6.15 4.24
CA ILE A 153 20.18 7.30 4.90
C ILE A 153 19.88 8.55 4.08
N ASN A 154 19.21 9.54 4.67
CA ASN A 154 19.07 10.86 4.05
C ASN A 154 20.35 11.68 4.24
N LEU A 155 20.92 12.23 3.17
CA LEU A 155 22.18 12.96 3.24
C LEU A 155 22.01 14.44 3.61
N GLU A 156 20.80 14.99 3.59
CA GLU A 156 20.55 16.39 3.97
C GLU A 156 20.52 16.56 5.47
N ASP A 157 19.75 15.71 6.16
CA ASP A 157 19.53 15.80 7.60
C ASP A 157 20.15 14.61 8.38
N GLY A 158 20.57 13.56 7.68
CA GLY A 158 21.12 12.33 8.27
C GLY A 158 20.09 11.46 8.98
N SER A 159 18.80 11.67 8.71
CA SER A 159 17.78 10.73 9.15
C SER A 159 17.98 9.37 8.51
N THR A 160 17.63 8.32 9.24
CA THR A 160 17.79 6.93 8.79
C THR A 160 16.48 6.16 8.85
N SER A 161 16.38 5.10 8.08
CA SER A 161 15.28 4.12 8.13
C SER A 161 15.79 2.74 7.77
N TYR A 162 15.44 1.75 8.60
CA TYR A 162 15.72 0.35 8.32
C TYR A 162 14.58 -0.24 7.49
N ILE A 163 14.95 -1.00 6.45
CA ILE A 163 14.02 -1.65 5.54
C ILE A 163 14.43 -3.12 5.42
N SER A 164 13.58 -4.02 5.92
CA SER A 164 13.79 -5.48 5.88
C SER A 164 13.75 -6.02 4.45
N GLY A 165 14.69 -6.87 4.07
CA GLY A 165 14.71 -7.57 2.78
C GLY A 165 15.98 -7.36 1.97
N TYR A 166 16.09 -8.04 0.82
CA TYR A 166 17.30 -8.05 -0.01
C TYR A 166 17.37 -6.91 -1.02
N GLU A 167 16.33 -6.75 -1.84
CA GLU A 167 16.28 -5.77 -2.93
C GLU A 167 15.21 -4.72 -2.63
N LEU A 168 15.56 -3.44 -2.80
CA LEU A 168 14.61 -2.34 -2.67
C LEU A 168 14.02 -1.98 -4.04
N ILE A 169 12.70 -2.08 -4.16
CA ILE A 169 11.96 -1.80 -5.38
C ILE A 169 10.98 -0.66 -5.11
N PHE A 170 11.34 0.52 -5.62
CA PHE A 170 10.62 1.77 -5.37
C PHE A 170 9.46 1.98 -6.35
N SER A 171 8.37 2.57 -5.86
CA SER A 171 7.30 3.08 -6.71
C SER A 171 7.80 4.24 -7.60
N PRO A 172 7.18 4.51 -8.75
CA PRO A 172 7.63 5.53 -9.70
C PRO A 172 7.91 6.91 -9.10
N ASN A 173 7.10 7.37 -8.15
CA ASN A 173 7.32 8.67 -7.50
C ASN A 173 8.10 8.59 -6.18
N LEU A 174 8.56 7.40 -5.76
CA LEU A 174 9.21 7.14 -4.48
C LEU A 174 8.26 7.27 -3.27
N LYS A 175 6.96 7.04 -3.48
CA LYS A 175 5.96 7.05 -2.41
C LYS A 175 6.03 5.77 -1.57
N PHE A 176 6.29 4.63 -2.22
CA PHE A 176 6.38 3.34 -1.55
C PHE A 176 7.64 2.57 -1.91
N ILE A 177 8.01 1.64 -1.04
CA ILE A 177 9.13 0.73 -1.20
C ILE A 177 8.62 -0.68 -0.94
N TYR A 178 8.80 -1.56 -1.90
CA TYR A 178 8.65 -3.00 -1.72
C TYR A 178 10.04 -3.62 -1.54
N SER A 179 10.14 -4.59 -0.64
CA SER A 179 11.28 -5.50 -0.55
C SER A 179 10.80 -6.91 -0.22
N TYR A 180 11.68 -7.88 -0.45
CA TYR A 180 11.39 -9.29 -0.19
C TYR A 180 12.63 -9.97 0.40
N ALA A 181 12.38 -11.02 1.19
CA ALA A 181 13.39 -11.92 1.70
C ALA A 181 12.99 -13.37 1.43
N ASN A 182 13.97 -14.18 1.05
CA ASN A 182 13.80 -15.61 0.79
C ASN A 182 15.05 -16.37 1.23
N ASP A 183 15.36 -16.29 2.53
CA ASP A 183 16.47 -17.02 3.15
C ASP A 183 16.03 -18.21 4.00
N GLY A 184 14.75 -18.26 4.40
CA GLY A 184 14.20 -19.35 5.18
C GLY A 184 14.77 -19.48 6.59
N ILE A 185 15.37 -18.41 7.13
CA ILE A 185 15.91 -18.39 8.50
C ILE A 185 14.95 -17.64 9.42
N ASP A 186 14.96 -16.30 9.41
CA ASP A 186 14.16 -15.49 10.36
C ASP A 186 13.12 -14.59 9.69
N PHE A 187 13.26 -14.28 8.39
CA PHE A 187 12.29 -13.51 7.62
C PHE A 187 12.22 -14.05 6.18
N ASP A 188 11.16 -14.78 5.88
CA ASP A 188 10.83 -15.27 4.54
C ASP A 188 9.48 -14.66 4.16
N GLY A 189 9.46 -13.73 3.21
CA GLY A 189 8.29 -12.91 2.95
C GLY A 189 8.54 -11.59 2.24
N ILE A 190 7.60 -10.66 2.42
CA ILE A 190 7.63 -9.33 1.82
C ILE A 190 7.55 -8.25 2.88
N SER A 191 8.09 -7.09 2.54
CA SER A 191 7.96 -5.88 3.32
C SER A 191 7.57 -4.72 2.41
N LEU A 192 6.65 -3.90 2.89
CA LEU A 192 6.11 -2.75 2.19
C LEU A 192 6.15 -1.54 3.11
N TYR A 193 6.75 -0.46 2.62
CA TYR A 193 6.94 0.78 3.36
C TYR A 193 6.37 1.97 2.58
N GLN A 194 5.90 2.98 3.31
CA GLN A 194 5.65 4.32 2.76
C GLN A 194 6.82 5.26 3.08
N MET A 195 7.03 6.23 2.21
CA MET A 195 7.92 7.36 2.47
C MET A 195 7.12 8.54 3.03
N ILE A 196 7.43 8.94 4.26
CA ILE A 196 6.93 10.17 4.90
C ILE A 196 8.13 10.97 5.40
N ASP A 197 8.19 12.25 5.03
CA ASP A 197 9.24 13.17 5.49
C ASP A 197 10.65 12.57 5.39
N LYS A 198 10.94 11.98 4.22
CA LYS A 198 12.23 11.34 3.86
C LYS A 198 12.56 10.06 4.66
N LYS A 199 11.65 9.55 5.49
CA LYS A 199 11.79 8.28 6.23
C LYS A 199 10.84 7.21 5.73
N ALA A 200 11.32 5.97 5.73
CA ALA A 200 10.49 4.80 5.43
C ALA A 200 9.75 4.35 6.69
N HIS A 201 8.43 4.16 6.57
CA HIS A 201 7.57 3.66 7.65
C HIS A 201 6.85 2.40 7.17
N PRO A 202 6.86 1.30 7.95
CA PRO A 202 6.26 0.05 7.53
C PRO A 202 4.73 0.17 7.37
N ILE A 203 4.22 -0.44 6.31
CA ILE A 203 2.80 -0.67 6.05
C ILE A 203 2.45 -2.13 6.32
N LEU A 204 3.29 -3.04 5.81
CA LEU A 204 3.16 -4.48 5.94
C LEU A 204 4.57 -5.06 6.03
N ILE A 205 4.81 -5.89 7.03
CA ILE A 205 5.95 -6.79 7.10
C ILE A 205 5.33 -8.15 7.36
N THR A 206 5.59 -9.14 6.51
CA THR A 206 4.97 -10.46 6.64
C THR A 206 5.89 -11.38 7.43
N ASP A 207 5.37 -11.92 8.51
CA ASP A 207 5.97 -12.98 9.30
C ASP A 207 5.02 -14.19 9.34
N TYR A 208 5.40 -15.24 10.07
CA TYR A 208 4.59 -16.43 10.24
C TYR A 208 3.16 -16.12 10.76
N ASP A 209 3.00 -15.16 11.66
CA ASP A 209 1.69 -14.79 12.23
C ASP A 209 0.79 -14.16 11.16
N ILE A 210 1.36 -13.32 10.28
CA ILE A 210 0.64 -12.73 9.14
C ILE A 210 0.27 -13.80 8.11
N GLU A 211 1.17 -14.72 7.80
CA GLU A 211 0.89 -15.82 6.87
C GLU A 211 -0.24 -16.72 7.37
N GLU A 212 -0.21 -17.09 8.66
CA GLU A 212 -1.26 -17.90 9.28
C GLU A 212 -2.60 -17.16 9.30
N LYS A 213 -2.58 -15.88 9.69
CA LYS A 213 -3.78 -15.03 9.75
C LYS A 213 -4.51 -14.94 8.42
N TYR A 214 -3.78 -14.76 7.32
CA TYR A 214 -4.38 -14.62 5.99
C TYR A 214 -4.42 -15.93 5.20
N LYS A 215 -3.83 -17.01 5.73
CA LYS A 215 -3.67 -18.31 5.06
C LYS A 215 -3.06 -18.16 3.66
N PHE A 216 -2.07 -17.29 3.57
CA PHE A 216 -1.45 -16.88 2.32
C PHE A 216 0.06 -16.80 2.50
N ASP A 217 0.76 -17.46 1.57
CA ASP A 217 2.21 -17.61 1.54
C ASP A 217 2.82 -16.40 0.82
N PHE A 218 3.37 -15.47 1.59
CA PHE A 218 4.04 -14.27 1.07
C PHE A 218 5.52 -14.53 0.80
N SER A 219 6.12 -15.50 1.50
CA SER A 219 7.45 -16.07 1.28
C SER A 219 7.72 -16.41 -0.19
N SER A 220 6.70 -16.88 -0.91
CA SER A 220 6.82 -17.27 -2.32
C SER A 220 7.02 -16.11 -3.31
N PHE A 221 6.91 -14.84 -2.89
CA PHE A 221 7.13 -13.70 -3.77
C PHE A 221 8.59 -13.32 -3.91
N GLY A 222 8.92 -12.72 -5.06
CA GLY A 222 10.23 -12.16 -5.33
C GLY A 222 10.13 -10.72 -5.82
N LYS A 223 10.84 -10.45 -6.92
CA LYS A 223 10.83 -9.15 -7.59
C LYS A 223 9.43 -8.79 -8.09
N VAL A 224 9.09 -7.51 -7.98
CA VAL A 224 7.79 -6.96 -8.41
C VAL A 224 7.95 -5.88 -9.48
N TYR A 225 6.85 -5.57 -10.16
CA TYR A 225 6.78 -4.55 -11.20
C TYR A 225 5.70 -3.52 -10.88
N TRP A 226 6.11 -2.29 -10.57
CA TRP A 226 5.18 -1.19 -10.33
C TRP A 226 4.50 -0.76 -11.64
N VAL A 227 3.16 -0.79 -11.62
CA VAL A 227 2.31 -0.35 -12.75
C VAL A 227 1.69 1.02 -12.51
N SER A 228 1.68 1.46 -11.24
CA SER A 228 1.35 2.82 -10.85
C SER A 228 2.13 3.19 -9.58
N ASP A 229 1.90 4.38 -9.03
CA ASP A 229 2.52 4.77 -7.77
C ASP A 229 1.87 4.12 -6.55
N SER A 230 0.77 3.38 -6.71
CA SER A 230 0.05 2.71 -5.61
C SER A 230 -0.26 1.25 -5.90
N SER A 231 0.19 0.71 -7.04
CA SER A 231 -0.08 -0.67 -7.41
C SER A 231 1.12 -1.30 -8.11
N PHE A 232 1.39 -2.56 -7.77
CA PHE A 232 2.43 -3.36 -8.39
C PHE A 232 1.95 -4.78 -8.66
N TYR A 233 2.58 -5.42 -9.63
CA TYR A 233 2.32 -6.81 -9.94
C TYR A 233 3.43 -7.69 -9.40
N ALA A 234 3.02 -8.84 -8.87
CA ALA A 234 3.90 -9.86 -8.32
C ALA A 234 3.46 -11.23 -8.86
N SER A 235 4.38 -12.17 -8.90
CA SER A 235 4.08 -13.57 -9.22
C SER A 235 4.68 -14.49 -8.20
N ASN A 236 4.03 -15.61 -7.96
CA ASN A 236 4.64 -16.79 -7.34
C ASN A 236 4.41 -18.01 -8.25
N ASP A 237 4.81 -19.19 -7.78
CA ASP A 237 4.68 -20.44 -8.55
C ASP A 237 3.22 -20.81 -8.88
N LYS A 238 2.25 -20.22 -8.18
CA LYS A 238 0.82 -20.55 -8.30
C LYS A 238 0.09 -19.62 -9.26
N ALA A 239 0.31 -18.31 -9.17
CA ALA A 239 -0.45 -17.31 -9.94
C ALA A 239 0.26 -15.95 -10.03
N TYR A 240 -0.40 -15.04 -10.75
CA TYR A 240 -0.03 -13.65 -10.89
C TYR A 240 -1.01 -12.78 -10.11
N TYR A 241 -0.47 -11.79 -9.41
CA TYR A 241 -1.25 -10.95 -8.52
C TYR A 241 -0.98 -9.47 -8.75
N LYS A 242 -2.00 -8.68 -8.45
CA LYS A 242 -1.92 -7.24 -8.29
C LYS A 242 -2.08 -6.89 -6.82
N PHE A 243 -1.06 -6.24 -6.29
CA PHE A 243 -1.12 -5.56 -5.00
C PHE A 243 -1.53 -4.12 -5.25
N LYS A 244 -2.64 -3.70 -4.64
CA LYS A 244 -3.11 -2.31 -4.63
C LYS A 244 -3.03 -1.76 -3.21
N ILE A 245 -2.29 -0.68 -3.04
CA ILE A 245 -2.12 0.05 -1.78
C ILE A 245 -3.24 1.09 -1.69
N GLN A 246 -4.21 0.82 -0.85
CA GLN A 246 -5.38 1.65 -0.65
C GLN A 246 -5.13 2.62 0.51
N ASP A 247 -5.16 3.93 0.23
CA ASP A 247 -5.06 4.96 1.26
C ASP A 247 -6.38 5.05 2.05
N LYS A 248 -6.27 4.97 3.38
CA LYS A 248 -7.36 5.20 4.34
C LYS A 248 -7.28 6.59 4.98
N GLN A 249 -6.18 7.32 4.79
CA GLN A 249 -6.07 8.66 5.35
C GLN A 249 -6.99 9.62 4.61
N ILE A 250 -7.80 10.35 5.36
CA ILE A 250 -8.58 11.45 4.80
C ILE A 250 -7.75 12.74 4.93
N THR A 251 -6.82 12.97 3.99
CA THR A 251 -5.97 14.18 3.95
C THR A 251 -6.62 15.29 3.11
N TYR A 252 -7.19 16.30 3.78
CA TYR A 252 -7.91 17.38 3.08
C TYR A 252 -7.02 18.47 2.43
N ARG A 253 -5.67 18.43 2.59
CA ARG A 253 -4.81 19.59 2.26
C ARG A 253 -4.31 19.57 0.81
N ASN A 254 -4.71 20.58 0.04
CA ASN A 254 -4.03 21.19 -1.12
C ASN A 254 -3.37 20.28 -2.19
N GLU A 255 -3.83 19.03 -2.34
CA GLU A 255 -3.38 18.06 -3.35
C GLU A 255 -4.13 18.16 -4.69
N TYR A 256 -5.20 18.96 -4.73
CA TYR A 256 -6.06 19.12 -5.91
C TYR A 256 -5.28 19.65 -7.11
N LYS A 257 -5.45 19.01 -8.27
CA LYS A 257 -4.98 19.48 -9.56
C LYS A 257 -6.14 19.84 -10.49
N GLU A 258 -7.05 18.90 -10.71
CA GLU A 258 -8.11 19.05 -11.70
C GLU A 258 -9.37 18.27 -11.28
N ASN A 259 -10.55 18.85 -11.52
CA ASN A 259 -11.82 18.15 -11.33
C ASN A 259 -12.18 17.39 -12.61
N ILE A 260 -12.42 16.09 -12.48
CA ILE A 260 -12.82 15.21 -13.58
C ILE A 260 -14.34 15.09 -13.62
N ILE A 261 -14.95 14.82 -12.46
CA ILE A 261 -16.40 14.67 -12.29
C ILE A 261 -16.84 15.51 -11.10
N HIS A 262 -17.95 16.22 -11.26
CA HIS A 262 -18.69 16.83 -10.18
C HIS A 262 -20.18 16.62 -10.45
N SER A 263 -20.86 15.83 -9.63
CA SER A 263 -22.22 15.38 -9.92
C SER A 263 -22.97 15.04 -8.65
N GLU A 264 -24.29 14.91 -8.76
CA GLU A 264 -25.14 14.58 -7.61
C GLU A 264 -26.35 13.73 -7.98
N ASN A 265 -27.02 13.20 -6.96
CA ASN A 265 -28.41 12.77 -7.03
C ASN A 265 -29.19 13.33 -5.83
N ASN A 266 -30.37 12.79 -5.55
CA ASN A 266 -31.18 13.21 -4.40
C ASN A 266 -30.59 12.86 -3.03
N LYS A 267 -29.63 11.93 -2.95
CA LYS A 267 -29.05 11.44 -1.70
C LYS A 267 -27.67 11.98 -1.41
N PHE A 268 -26.85 12.26 -2.42
CA PHE A 268 -25.46 12.65 -2.22
C PHE A 268 -24.88 13.45 -3.39
N ILE A 269 -23.78 14.15 -3.11
CA ILE A 269 -22.91 14.81 -4.08
C ILE A 269 -21.63 13.98 -4.17
N ILE A 270 -21.08 13.82 -5.37
CA ILE A 270 -19.78 13.20 -5.60
C ILE A 270 -18.84 14.10 -6.38
N LYS A 271 -17.55 13.90 -6.17
CA LYS A 271 -16.46 14.41 -7.01
C LYS A 271 -15.46 13.31 -7.31
N VAL A 272 -14.94 13.35 -8.53
CA VAL A 272 -13.73 12.64 -8.92
C VAL A 272 -12.72 13.72 -9.34
N ASP A 273 -11.57 13.75 -8.68
CA ASP A 273 -10.50 14.72 -8.94
C ASP A 273 -9.21 13.99 -9.33
N LYS A 274 -8.43 14.58 -10.23
CA LYS A 274 -7.01 14.26 -10.41
C LYS A 274 -6.19 15.07 -9.41
N LEU A 275 -5.27 14.42 -8.72
CA LEU A 275 -4.36 15.04 -7.77
C LEU A 275 -3.05 15.48 -8.45
N LYS A 276 -2.23 16.26 -7.74
CA LYS A 276 -0.96 16.79 -8.23
C LYS A 276 0.05 15.70 -8.58
N ASP A 277 0.05 14.60 -7.84
CA ASP A 277 0.87 13.41 -8.08
C ASP A 277 0.38 12.55 -9.26
N GLY A 278 -0.77 12.89 -9.84
CA GLY A 278 -1.38 12.20 -10.96
C GLY A 278 -2.38 11.11 -10.59
N THR A 279 -2.49 10.74 -9.31
CA THR A 279 -3.51 9.80 -8.81
C THR A 279 -4.90 10.42 -8.89
N ILE A 280 -5.94 9.60 -8.78
CA ILE A 280 -7.33 10.06 -8.76
C ILE A 280 -7.98 9.79 -7.41
N ARG A 281 -8.88 10.70 -7.02
CA ARG A 281 -9.58 10.69 -5.74
C ARG A 281 -11.07 10.81 -5.95
N TYR A 282 -11.83 9.95 -5.28
CA TYR A 282 -13.27 10.06 -5.11
C TYR A 282 -13.59 10.76 -3.79
N THR A 283 -14.60 11.61 -3.80
CA THR A 283 -15.09 12.28 -2.59
C THR A 283 -16.60 12.36 -2.65
N SER A 284 -17.28 12.06 -1.55
CA SER A 284 -18.74 12.18 -1.47
C SER A 284 -19.22 12.91 -0.22
N TRP A 285 -20.40 13.52 -0.35
CA TRP A 285 -21.12 14.22 0.70
C TRP A 285 -22.57 13.73 0.71
N ASN A 286 -23.00 13.16 1.82
CA ASN A 286 -24.40 12.80 2.02
C ASN A 286 -25.22 14.08 2.18
N LYS A 287 -26.34 14.20 1.45
CA LYS A 287 -27.25 15.33 1.61
C LYS A 287 -27.87 15.29 3.02
N PRO A 288 -28.01 16.45 3.68
CA PRO A 288 -27.97 17.80 3.12
C PRO A 288 -26.57 18.46 3.05
N ASN A 289 -25.48 17.77 3.38
CA ASN A 289 -24.13 18.34 3.33
C ASN A 289 -23.73 18.74 1.90
N THR A 290 -22.91 19.78 1.80
CA THR A 290 -22.42 20.38 0.55
C THR A 290 -20.90 20.22 0.42
N THR A 291 -20.32 20.58 -0.72
CA THR A 291 -18.86 20.54 -0.92
C THR A 291 -18.07 21.53 -0.08
N LYS A 292 -18.75 22.41 0.70
CA LYS A 292 -18.13 23.28 1.70
C LYS A 292 -17.99 22.61 3.06
N ASP A 293 -18.76 21.54 3.29
CA ASP A 293 -18.76 20.77 4.52
C ASP A 293 -17.72 19.65 4.46
N ARG A 294 -17.45 19.03 5.62
CA ARG A 294 -16.58 17.86 5.70
C ARG A 294 -17.16 16.72 4.83
N PRO A 295 -16.39 16.14 3.90
CA PRO A 295 -16.79 14.97 3.15
C PRO A 295 -17.22 13.81 4.04
N SER A 296 -18.26 13.10 3.60
CA SER A 296 -18.73 11.86 4.23
C SER A 296 -17.81 10.68 3.92
N LEU A 297 -17.21 10.65 2.73
CA LEU A 297 -16.25 9.63 2.31
C LEU A 297 -15.21 10.24 1.37
N VAL A 298 -13.96 9.80 1.52
CA VAL A 298 -12.87 10.12 0.59
C VAL A 298 -12.13 8.83 0.30
N LEU A 299 -11.95 8.51 -0.98
CA LEU A 299 -11.20 7.34 -1.44
C LEU A 299 -10.12 7.81 -2.40
N TYR A 300 -8.87 7.44 -2.14
CA TYR A 300 -7.72 7.79 -2.98
C TYR A 300 -7.31 6.60 -3.85
N ASN A 301 -6.32 6.83 -4.71
CA ASN A 301 -5.69 5.81 -5.54
C ASN A 301 -6.70 5.04 -6.39
N GLY A 302 -7.70 5.75 -6.94
CA GLY A 302 -8.62 5.14 -7.89
C GLY A 302 -7.91 4.72 -9.17
N GLU A 303 -8.55 3.85 -9.92
CA GLU A 303 -8.08 3.37 -11.21
C GLU A 303 -8.97 3.86 -12.33
N VAL A 304 -8.37 4.07 -13.50
CA VAL A 304 -9.08 4.47 -14.72
C VAL A 304 -9.08 3.26 -15.65
N GLU A 305 -10.25 2.73 -15.97
CA GLU A 305 -10.41 1.64 -16.92
C GLU A 305 -11.08 2.18 -18.18
N GLN A 306 -10.49 1.93 -19.35
CA GLN A 306 -11.10 2.32 -20.61
C GLN A 306 -12.29 1.42 -20.91
N GLN A 307 -13.46 2.01 -21.17
CA GLN A 307 -14.62 1.24 -21.57
C GLN A 307 -14.38 0.64 -22.96
N THR A 308 -14.41 -0.67 -23.08
CA THR A 308 -14.29 -1.35 -24.39
C THR A 308 -15.65 -1.63 -25.03
N LYS A 309 -16.72 -1.69 -24.24
CA LYS A 309 -18.05 -2.13 -24.70
C LYS A 309 -18.96 -1.01 -25.21
N TYR A 310 -18.82 0.22 -24.72
CA TYR A 310 -19.78 1.31 -24.96
C TYR A 310 -19.18 2.58 -25.61
N GLY A 311 -17.92 2.54 -26.07
CA GLY A 311 -17.28 3.65 -26.78
C GLY A 311 -16.06 4.22 -26.06
N SER A 312 -15.77 5.51 -26.24
CA SER A 312 -14.57 6.20 -25.70
C SER A 312 -14.66 6.64 -24.23
N GLY A 313 -15.57 6.02 -23.47
CA GLY A 313 -15.76 6.32 -22.05
C GLY A 313 -14.65 5.76 -21.16
N PHE A 314 -14.55 6.28 -19.95
CA PHE A 314 -13.67 5.77 -18.90
C PHE A 314 -14.47 5.49 -17.63
N ASP A 315 -14.18 4.36 -17.00
CA ASP A 315 -14.67 4.04 -15.65
C ASP A 315 -13.64 4.46 -14.62
N TYR A 316 -14.11 5.09 -13.55
CA TYR A 316 -13.28 5.43 -12.39
C TYR A 316 -13.63 4.49 -11.24
N ARG A 317 -12.65 3.70 -10.78
CA ARG A 317 -12.85 2.59 -9.86
C ARG A 317 -12.12 2.84 -8.55
N PHE A 318 -12.84 2.80 -7.43
CA PHE A 318 -12.31 3.05 -6.10
C PHE A 318 -12.68 1.91 -5.17
N ASP A 319 -11.69 1.19 -4.69
CA ASP A 319 -11.87 0.15 -3.69
C ASP A 319 -11.93 0.77 -2.29
N ASN A 320 -12.73 0.17 -1.43
CA ASN A 320 -12.84 0.50 -0.01
C ASN A 320 -13.08 -0.77 0.83
N GLY A 321 -12.04 -1.58 0.97
CA GLY A 321 -12.19 -2.93 1.52
C GLY A 321 -13.16 -3.76 0.67
N GLU A 322 -14.17 -4.37 1.29
CA GLU A 322 -15.18 -5.19 0.59
C GLU A 322 -16.07 -4.43 -0.41
N TYR A 323 -15.96 -3.09 -0.46
CA TYR A 323 -16.74 -2.25 -1.34
C TYR A 323 -15.95 -1.80 -2.57
N LEU A 324 -16.59 -1.78 -3.73
CA LEU A 324 -16.04 -1.20 -4.95
C LEU A 324 -17.01 -0.14 -5.51
N TYR A 325 -16.52 1.09 -5.65
CA TYR A 325 -17.25 2.21 -6.24
C TYR A 325 -16.80 2.38 -7.69
N VAL A 326 -17.72 2.25 -8.64
CA VAL A 326 -17.45 2.44 -10.07
C VAL A 326 -18.26 3.62 -10.58
N ILE A 327 -17.59 4.65 -11.07
CA ILE A 327 -18.21 5.81 -11.70
C ILE A 327 -18.07 5.61 -13.20
N GLU A 328 -19.17 5.24 -13.83
CA GLU A 328 -19.23 5.05 -15.28
C GLU A 328 -19.49 6.40 -15.95
N ASN A 329 -18.55 6.82 -16.79
CA ASN A 329 -18.71 8.01 -17.63
C ASN A 329 -19.04 7.58 -19.06
N ASN A 330 -20.29 7.15 -19.27
CA ASN A 330 -20.77 6.69 -20.56
C ASN A 330 -21.00 7.89 -21.49
N ILE A 331 -20.18 7.96 -22.54
CA ILE A 331 -20.36 8.88 -23.67
C ILE A 331 -21.09 8.08 -24.75
N GLU A 332 -22.38 7.79 -24.55
CA GLU A 332 -23.18 7.21 -25.65
C GLU A 332 -23.33 8.24 -26.79
N THR A 333 -23.51 7.73 -28.01
CA THR A 333 -23.84 8.48 -29.23
C THR A 333 -25.23 9.12 -29.21
N THR A 334 -26.02 8.87 -28.17
CA THR A 334 -27.27 9.59 -27.90
C THR A 334 -26.97 10.85 -27.10
N SER A 335 -27.64 11.95 -27.41
CA SER A 335 -27.33 13.33 -26.96
C SER A 335 -27.34 13.59 -25.44
N ALA A 336 -27.46 12.57 -24.59
CA ALA A 336 -27.42 12.67 -23.14
C ALA A 336 -26.20 11.92 -22.58
N LYS A 337 -25.17 12.68 -22.17
CA LYS A 337 -24.05 12.16 -21.36
C LYS A 337 -24.62 11.57 -20.06
N ARG A 338 -24.44 10.26 -19.83
CA ARG A 338 -24.97 9.55 -18.67
C ARG A 338 -23.85 9.17 -17.72
N LEU A 339 -23.82 9.81 -16.56
CA LEU A 339 -22.95 9.45 -15.44
C LEU A 339 -23.71 8.52 -14.50
N MET A 340 -23.13 7.36 -14.20
CA MET A 340 -23.70 6.39 -13.26
C MET A 340 -22.71 6.11 -12.13
N LEU A 341 -23.25 5.84 -10.94
CA LEU A 341 -22.49 5.23 -9.84
C LEU A 341 -23.01 3.81 -9.63
N ARG A 342 -22.09 2.84 -9.68
CA ARG A 342 -22.29 1.49 -9.17
C ARG A 342 -21.53 1.31 -7.87
N LEU A 343 -22.15 0.63 -6.91
CA LEU A 343 -21.49 0.17 -5.69
C LEU A 343 -21.64 -1.34 -5.61
N TYR A 344 -20.52 -2.01 -5.47
CA TYR A 344 -20.46 -3.44 -5.20
C TYR A 344 -20.06 -3.68 -3.76
N LYS A 345 -20.52 -4.78 -3.19
CA LYS A 345 -20.07 -5.34 -1.91
C LYS A 345 -19.76 -6.82 -2.12
N ASN A 346 -18.51 -7.25 -1.91
CA ASN A 346 -18.09 -8.64 -2.18
C ASN A 346 -18.50 -9.11 -3.58
N SER A 347 -18.31 -8.26 -4.59
CA SER A 347 -18.70 -8.47 -5.99
C SER A 347 -20.21 -8.42 -6.30
N ASP A 348 -21.09 -8.32 -5.31
CA ASP A 348 -22.53 -8.13 -5.53
C ASP A 348 -22.88 -6.65 -5.71
N GLU A 349 -23.59 -6.29 -6.78
CA GLU A 349 -24.06 -4.92 -6.99
C GLU A 349 -25.16 -4.57 -5.98
N ILE A 350 -24.90 -3.60 -5.11
CA ILE A 350 -25.84 -3.13 -4.07
C ILE A 350 -26.42 -1.74 -4.37
N LEU A 351 -25.87 -1.03 -5.36
CA LEU A 351 -26.40 0.25 -5.82
C LEU A 351 -26.07 0.42 -7.30
N TYR A 352 -27.06 0.88 -8.06
CA TYR A 352 -26.88 1.47 -9.38
C TYR A 352 -27.76 2.71 -9.49
N THR A 353 -27.16 3.87 -9.70
CA THR A 353 -27.89 5.15 -9.74
C THR A 353 -27.30 6.11 -10.75
N SER A 354 -28.18 6.88 -11.39
CA SER A 354 -27.79 8.01 -12.22
C SER A 354 -27.33 9.19 -11.39
N LEU A 355 -26.44 9.98 -11.99
CA LEU A 355 -25.91 11.22 -11.45
C LEU A 355 -26.15 12.35 -12.46
N THR A 356 -26.50 13.51 -11.94
CA THR A 356 -26.65 14.73 -12.73
C THR A 356 -25.39 15.57 -12.59
N GLY A 357 -24.79 15.96 -13.71
CA GLY A 357 -23.58 16.77 -13.74
C GLY A 357 -23.82 18.17 -13.14
N LEU A 358 -22.97 18.56 -12.20
CA LEU A 358 -22.95 19.87 -11.56
C LEU A 358 -21.92 20.81 -12.17
N ASN A 359 -21.50 20.56 -13.42
CA ASN A 359 -20.59 21.43 -14.14
C ASN A 359 -21.09 22.87 -14.03
N LYS A 360 -20.22 23.78 -13.54
CA LYS A 360 -20.53 25.21 -13.51
C LYS A 360 -21.01 25.58 -14.91
N LYS A 361 -22.24 26.09 -15.02
CA LYS A 361 -22.57 27.01 -16.12
C LYS A 361 -21.42 28.02 -16.15
N LYS A 362 -20.62 27.99 -17.22
CA LYS A 362 -19.62 29.02 -17.46
C LYS A 362 -20.30 30.38 -17.50
#